data_AF-A0A7X4XN85-F1
#
_entry.id   AF-A0A7X4XN85-F1
#
_cell.length_a   1.000
_cell.length_b   1.000
_cell.length_c   1.000
_cell.angle_alpha   90.00
_cell.angle_beta   90.00
_cell.angle_gamma   90.00
#
_symmetry.space_group_name_H-M   'P 1'
#
loop_
_entity.id
_entity.type
_entity.pdbx_description
1 polymer ?
#
loop_
_entity_poly.entity_id
_entity_poly.type
_entity_poly.pdbx_seq_one_letter_code
_entity_poly.pdbx_strand_id
1 'polypeptide(L)' 'MANNKSAKKRAIQSEKRRQHNASRRSMMRTYMKKTVAAIAAGDKEAATAALAVVTPILDR' A
#
# COMPACT_ATOMS: atom_id res chain seq x y z
N MET A 1 18.68 -15.54 -16.71
CA MET A 1 18.92 -14.55 -17.79
C MET A 1 17.71 -14.57 -18.72
N ALA A 2 17.16 -13.42 -19.11
CA ALA A 2 16.00 -13.38 -20.00
C ALA A 2 16.44 -13.60 -21.45
N ASN A 3 16.42 -14.86 -21.90
CA ASN A 3 17.05 -15.29 -23.15
C ASN A 3 16.18 -15.05 -24.40
N ASN A 4 14.89 -14.72 -24.25
CA ASN A 4 14.00 -14.37 -25.36
C ASN A 4 13.49 -12.92 -25.25
N LYS A 5 13.05 -12.34 -26.38
CA LYS A 5 12.57 -10.94 -26.44
C LYS A 5 11.40 -10.68 -25.48
N SER A 6 10.50 -11.64 -25.33
CA SER A 6 9.34 -11.55 -24.44
C SER A 6 9.73 -11.52 -22.96
N ALA A 7 10.70 -12.33 -22.51
CA ALA A 7 11.19 -12.33 -21.13
C ALA A 7 11.90 -11.02 -20.79
N LYS A 8 12.70 -10.45 -21.71
CA LYS A 8 13.33 -9.14 -21.48
C LYS A 8 12.26 -8.06 -21.26
N LYS A 9 11.21 -8.06 -22.09
CA LYS A 9 10.05 -7.16 -21.91
C LYS A 9 9.34 -7.39 -20.57
N ARG A 10 9.12 -8.64 -20.17
CA ARG A 10 8.49 -8.99 -18.89
C ARG A 10 9.31 -8.55 -17.68
N ALA A 11 10.64 -8.68 -17.72
CA ALA A 11 11.52 -8.20 -16.65
C ALA A 11 11.37 -6.69 -16.42
N ILE A 12 11.38 -5.90 -17.49
CA ILE A 12 11.19 -4.43 -17.42
C ILE A 12 9.80 -4.07 -16.87
N GLN A 13 8.75 -4.77 -17.33
CA GLN A 13 7.39 -4.54 -16.84
C GLN A 13 7.24 -4.94 -15.36
N SER A 14 7.90 -6.02 -14.95
CA SER A 14 7.89 -6.51 -13.57
C SER A 14 8.47 -5.47 -12.62
N GLU A 15 9.62 -4.88 -12.94
CA GLU A 15 10.23 -3.85 -12.11
C GLU A 15 9.35 -2.60 -11.97
N LYS A 16 8.74 -2.14 -13.08
CA LYS A 16 7.81 -1.01 -13.03
C LYS A 16 6.62 -1.29 -12.11
N ARG A 17 6.03 -2.49 -12.21
CA ARG A 17 4.93 -2.92 -11.32
C ARG A 17 5.39 -3.05 -9.88
N ARG A 18 6.59 -3.58 -9.63
CA ARG A 18 7.16 -3.74 -8.30
C ARG A 18 7.30 -2.41 -7.59
N GLN A 19 7.91 -1.41 -8.23
CA GLN A 19 8.09 -0.07 -7.65
C GLN A 19 6.76 0.59 -7.31
N HIS A 20 5.81 0.54 -8.25
CA HIS A 20 4.49 1.13 -8.07
C HIS A 20 3.65 0.41 -6.99
N ASN A 21 3.73 -0.91 -6.91
CA ASN A 21 3.00 -1.67 -5.88
C ASN A 21 3.67 -1.53 -4.50
N ALA A 22 4.98 -1.34 -4.45
CA ALA A 22 5.70 -1.10 -3.21
C ALA A 22 5.26 0.23 -2.56
N SER A 23 5.15 1.31 -3.34
CA SER A 23 4.70 2.61 -2.81
C SER A 23 3.26 2.54 -2.30
N ARG A 24 2.33 1.96 -3.07
CA ARG A 24 0.93 1.76 -2.65
C ARG A 24 0.81 0.94 -1.37
N ARG A 25 1.55 -0.17 -1.28
CA ARG A 25 1.54 -1.03 -0.09
C ARG A 25 2.11 -0.31 1.14
N SER A 26 3.17 0.48 0.97
CA SER A 26 3.75 1.29 2.06
C SER A 26 2.76 2.35 2.55
N MET A 27 2.07 3.02 1.62
CA MET A 27 1.06 4.02 1.92
C MET A 27 -0.07 3.41 2.75
N MET A 28 -0.68 2.32 2.28
CA MET A 28 -1.75 1.60 2.99
C MET A 28 -1.33 1.22 4.42
N ARG A 29 -0.15 0.59 4.58
CA ARG A 29 0.35 0.20 5.91
C ARG A 29 0.56 1.38 6.83
N THR A 30 1.02 2.52 6.30
CA THR A 30 1.23 3.73 7.09
C THR A 30 -0.09 4.24 7.67
N TYR A 31 -1.16 4.30 6.87
CA TYR A 31 -2.47 4.72 7.36
C TYR A 31 -3.03 3.73 8.38
N MET A 32 -2.93 2.43 8.11
CA MET A 32 -3.36 1.40 9.07
C MET A 32 -2.61 1.49 10.41
N LYS A 33 -1.29 1.74 10.37
CA LYS A 33 -0.48 1.96 11.59
C LYS A 33 -0.96 3.18 12.38
N LYS A 34 -1.31 4.28 11.70
CA LYS A 34 -1.86 5.49 12.37
C LYS A 34 -3.19 5.18 13.04
N THR A 35 -4.08 4.45 12.38
CA THR A 35 -5.38 4.06 12.95
C THR A 35 -5.20 3.17 14.18
N VAL A 36 -4.31 2.17 14.12
CA VAL A 36 -4.01 1.30 15.27
C VAL A 36 -3.40 2.10 16.43
N ALA A 37 -2.51 3.06 16.13
CA ALA A 37 -1.94 3.93 17.16
C ALA A 37 -3.00 4.83 17.82
N ALA A 38 -3.94 5.39 17.04
CA ALA A 38 -5.05 6.18 17.57
C ALA A 38 -6.00 5.34 18.44
N ILE A 39 -6.29 4.10 18.03
CA ILE A 39 -7.07 3.14 18.82
C ILE A 39 -6.35 2.82 20.14
N ALA A 40 -5.04 2.56 20.10
CA ALA A 40 -4.25 2.28 21.30
C ALA A 40 -4.16 3.47 22.26
N ALA A 41 -4.21 4.70 21.74
CA ALA A 41 -4.23 5.93 22.53
C ALA A 41 -5.61 6.23 23.16
N GLY A 42 -6.65 5.48 22.81
CA GLY A 42 -8.01 5.67 23.36
C GLY A 42 -8.79 6.84 22.74
N ASP A 43 -8.26 7.49 21.70
CA ASP A 43 -8.94 8.59 21.00
C ASP A 43 -9.89 8.03 19.93
N LYS A 44 -11.16 7.95 20.32
CA LYS A 44 -12.23 7.38 19.49
C LYS A 44 -12.51 8.21 18.23
N GLU A 45 -12.40 9.52 18.30
CA GLU A 45 -12.74 10.45 17.21
C GLU A 45 -11.64 10.46 16.16
N ALA A 46 -10.37 10.49 16.60
CA ALA A 46 -9.24 10.36 15.70
C ALA A 46 -9.19 8.97 15.04
N ALA A 47 -9.55 7.91 15.77
CA ALA A 47 -9.59 6.55 15.24
C ALA A 47 -10.67 6.37 14.16
N THR A 48 -11.89 6.88 14.35
CA THR A 48 -12.96 6.79 13.34
C THR A 48 -12.64 7.61 12.10
N ALA A 49 -12.10 8.82 12.25
CA ALA A 49 -11.65 9.64 11.13
C ALA A 49 -10.54 8.94 10.32
N ALA A 50 -9.54 8.37 11.01
CA ALA A 50 -8.46 7.63 10.36
C ALA A 50 -8.96 6.36 9.66
N LEU A 51 -9.93 5.65 10.25
CA LEU A 51 -10.53 4.45 9.66
C LEU A 51 -11.28 4.77 8.36
N ALA A 52 -12.06 5.86 8.34
CA ALA A 52 -12.81 6.30 7.15
C ALA A 52 -11.91 6.63 5.96
N VAL A 53 -10.67 7.06 6.21
CA VAL A 53 -9.66 7.31 5.15
C VAL A 53 -8.99 6.01 4.69
N VAL A 54 -8.78 5.05 5.59
CA VAL A 54 -8.13 3.76 5.28
C VAL A 54 -9.04 2.86 4.43
N THR A 55 -10.34 2.82 4.71
CA THR A 55 -11.28 1.92 4.03
C THR A 55 -11.24 2.03 2.49
N PRO A 56 -11.37 3.21 1.85
CA PRO A 56 -11.29 3.30 0.39
C PRO A 56 -9.90 3.02 -0.17
N ILE A 57 -8.84 3.13 0.64
CA ILE A 57 -7.47 2.80 0.23
C ILE A 57 -7.24 1.28 0.25
N LEU A 58 -7.94 0.55 1.13
CA LEU A 58 -7.87 -0.90 1.23
C LEU A 58 -8.59 -1.60 0.08
N ASP A 59 -9.74 -1.07 -0.33
CA ASP A 59 -10.61 -1.69 -1.35
C ASP A 59 -10.16 -1.43 -2.81
N ARG A 60 -9.03 -0.74 -3.04
CA ARG A 60 -8.58 -0.25 -4.35
C ARG A 60 -7.34 -0.98 -4.91
#